data_AF-M1G243-F1
#
_entry.id   AF-M1G243-F1
#
_cell.length_a   1.000
_cell.length_b   1.000
_cell.length_c   1.000
_cell.angle_alpha   90.00
_cell.angle_beta   90.00
_cell.angle_gamma   90.00
#
_symmetry.space_group_name_H-M   'P 1'
#
loop_
_entity.id
_entity.type
_entity.pdbx_description
1 polymer ?
#
loop_
_entity_poly.entity_id
_entity_poly.type
_entity_poly.pdbx_seq_one_letter_code
_entity_poly.pdbx_strand_id
1 'polypeptide(L)'
;LSNISDIFNLSPLRIAKASNIEAEDKKLIPDQLLLVPVTCGCTKNHSFANITYSIKQGDNFFILSITSYQNLTNYLEFKNFNPNLSPTLLPLDTKVSVPLFCKCPSKNQLNKGIKYLITYVWQDNDNVTLVSSKFGASQVEMLAENNHNFTASTNRSVLIPVTSLPKLDQPSSNGRKSSSQNLALIIGISLGSAFFILVLTLSLVYVYCLKMKRLNRST
;
A
#
# COMPACT_ATOMS: atom_id res chain seq x y z
N LEU A 1 -11.56 -6.31 -8.87
CA LEU A 1 -11.95 -4.87 -8.83
C LEU A 1 -13.14 -4.61 -7.90
N SER A 2 -14.13 -5.51 -7.83
CA SER A 2 -15.36 -5.34 -7.03
C SER A 2 -15.13 -4.93 -5.57
N ASN A 3 -14.23 -5.61 -4.84
CA ASN A 3 -13.98 -5.23 -3.44
C ASN A 3 -13.49 -3.78 -3.27
N ILE A 4 -12.66 -3.29 -4.20
CA ILE A 4 -12.17 -1.90 -4.18
C ILE A 4 -13.31 -0.96 -4.56
N SER A 5 -14.09 -1.32 -5.58
CA SER A 5 -15.22 -0.51 -6.02
C SER A 5 -16.27 -0.35 -4.91
N ASP A 6 -16.51 -1.39 -4.12
CA ASP A 6 -17.43 -1.36 -2.97
C ASP A 6 -16.93 -0.43 -1.86
N ILE A 7 -15.63 -0.47 -1.54
CA ILE A 7 -15.03 0.41 -0.53
C ILE A 7 -15.13 1.87 -0.97
N PHE A 8 -14.83 2.17 -2.23
CA PHE A 8 -14.88 3.54 -2.75
C PHE A 8 -16.27 3.98 -3.22
N ASN A 9 -17.29 3.12 -3.12
CA ASN A 9 -18.64 3.36 -3.64
C ASN A 9 -18.64 3.84 -5.12
N LEU A 10 -17.88 3.14 -5.96
CA LEU A 10 -17.73 3.42 -7.39
C LEU A 10 -18.06 2.17 -8.21
N SER A 11 -18.26 2.33 -9.51
CA SER A 11 -18.33 1.19 -10.44
C SER A 11 -16.94 0.62 -10.74
N PRO A 12 -16.75 -0.72 -10.81
CA PRO A 12 -15.51 -1.34 -11.26
C PRO A 12 -14.96 -0.77 -12.58
N LEU A 13 -15.84 -0.55 -13.56
CA LEU A 13 -15.51 0.02 -14.88
C LEU A 13 -14.81 1.38 -14.81
N ARG A 14 -15.22 2.25 -13.87
CA ARG A 14 -14.59 3.56 -13.69
C ARG A 14 -13.13 3.43 -13.21
N ILE A 15 -12.88 2.51 -12.28
CA ILE A 15 -11.53 2.22 -11.78
C ILE A 15 -10.69 1.57 -12.89
N ALA A 16 -11.26 0.61 -13.63
CA ALA A 16 -10.58 -0.05 -14.73
C ALA A 16 -10.15 0.95 -15.82
N LYS A 17 -11.07 1.79 -16.30
CA LYS A 17 -10.78 2.85 -17.29
C LYS A 17 -9.72 3.82 -16.79
N ALA A 18 -9.86 4.30 -15.54
CA ALA A 18 -8.90 5.22 -14.96
C ALA A 18 -7.50 4.60 -14.85
N SER A 19 -7.41 3.28 -14.63
CA SER A 19 -6.17 2.55 -14.42
C SER A 19 -5.62 1.87 -15.69
N ASN A 20 -6.21 2.12 -16.87
CA ASN A 20 -5.80 1.47 -18.14
C ASN A 20 -5.91 -0.07 -18.10
N ILE A 21 -6.98 -0.60 -17.50
CA ILE A 21 -7.28 -2.03 -17.47
C ILE A 21 -8.38 -2.32 -18.49
N GLU A 22 -8.03 -3.08 -19.53
CA GLU A 22 -8.92 -3.41 -20.66
C GLU A 22 -10.04 -4.41 -20.32
N ALA A 23 -9.83 -5.28 -19.33
CA ALA A 23 -10.80 -6.29 -18.92
C ALA A 23 -11.21 -6.10 -17.46
N GLU A 24 -12.51 -5.87 -17.22
CA GLU A 24 -13.09 -5.70 -15.88
C GLU A 24 -12.86 -6.94 -14.99
N ASP A 25 -12.78 -8.11 -15.62
CA ASP A 25 -12.61 -9.42 -14.97
C ASP A 25 -11.13 -9.78 -14.72
N LYS A 26 -10.19 -8.92 -15.12
CA LYS A 26 -8.77 -9.18 -14.90
C LYS A 26 -8.51 -9.22 -13.40
N LYS A 27 -8.07 -10.39 -12.92
CA LYS A 27 -7.69 -10.57 -11.52
C LYS A 27 -6.53 -9.62 -11.20
N LEU A 28 -6.75 -8.74 -10.22
CA LEU A 28 -5.72 -7.87 -9.70
C LEU A 28 -4.63 -8.72 -9.04
N ILE A 29 -3.38 -8.28 -9.16
CA ILE A 29 -2.28 -8.87 -8.41
C ILE A 29 -1.96 -8.00 -7.18
N PRO A 30 -1.32 -8.56 -6.13
CA PRO A 30 -0.87 -7.77 -5.00
C PRO A 30 0.04 -6.61 -5.43
N ASP A 31 -0.04 -5.49 -4.70
CA ASP A 31 0.75 -4.27 -4.91
C ASP A 31 0.56 -3.59 -6.29
N GLN A 32 -0.49 -3.98 -7.01
CA GLN A 32 -0.89 -3.32 -8.25
C GLN A 32 -1.46 -1.93 -7.96
N LEU A 33 -0.80 -0.89 -8.49
CA LEU A 33 -1.27 0.49 -8.38
C LEU A 33 -2.51 0.72 -9.26
N LEU A 34 -3.53 1.34 -8.68
CA LEU A 34 -4.77 1.69 -9.36
C LEU A 34 -5.07 3.18 -9.18
N LEU A 35 -5.68 3.77 -10.21
CA LEU A 35 -6.28 5.10 -10.14
C LEU A 35 -7.77 4.96 -9.81
N VAL A 36 -8.16 5.54 -8.69
CA VAL A 36 -9.56 5.56 -8.23
C VAL A 36 -10.12 6.97 -8.46
N PRO A 37 -10.99 7.16 -9.47
CA PRO A 37 -11.45 8.50 -9.86
C PRO A 37 -12.58 9.00 -8.93
N VAL A 38 -12.21 9.81 -7.95
CA VAL A 38 -13.13 10.46 -7.00
C VAL A 38 -13.40 11.92 -7.38
N THR A 39 -14.54 12.45 -6.93
CA THR A 39 -14.87 13.88 -7.08
C THR A 39 -14.43 14.63 -5.83
N CYS A 40 -13.48 15.54 -5.99
CA CYS A 40 -12.97 16.33 -4.87
C CYS A 40 -13.88 17.53 -4.59
N GLY A 41 -14.39 17.62 -3.37
CA GLY A 41 -15.10 18.81 -2.89
C GLY A 41 -14.09 19.78 -2.28
N CYS A 42 -13.95 20.96 -2.87
CA CYS A 42 -13.01 21.98 -2.42
C CYS A 42 -13.72 23.22 -1.91
N THR A 43 -13.45 23.57 -0.66
CA THR A 43 -13.83 24.81 -0.02
C THR A 43 -12.58 25.65 0.25
N LYS A 44 -12.74 26.88 0.79
CA LYS A 44 -11.60 27.75 1.08
C LYS A 44 -10.59 27.12 2.05
N ASN A 45 -11.05 26.31 3.01
CA ASN A 45 -10.21 25.81 4.10
C ASN A 45 -9.98 24.28 4.05
N HIS A 46 -10.81 23.54 3.31
CA HIS A 46 -10.78 22.09 3.31
C HIS A 46 -11.05 21.52 1.91
N SER A 47 -10.37 20.43 1.58
CA SER A 47 -10.57 19.70 0.33
C SER A 47 -10.61 18.20 0.61
N PHE A 48 -11.76 17.59 0.36
CA PHE A 48 -11.98 16.16 0.61
C PHE A 48 -12.92 15.57 -0.44
N ALA A 49 -12.71 14.30 -0.77
CA ALA A 49 -13.70 13.52 -1.47
C ALA A 49 -14.47 12.70 -0.44
N ASN A 50 -15.78 12.91 -0.37
CA ASN A 50 -16.64 12.23 0.58
C ASN A 50 -17.18 10.93 -0.04
N ILE A 51 -16.77 9.79 0.53
CA ILE A 51 -17.29 8.48 0.16
C ILE A 51 -18.16 7.95 1.29
N THR A 52 -19.31 7.37 0.96
CA THR A 52 -20.14 6.68 1.96
C THR A 52 -19.76 5.21 2.02
N TYR A 53 -19.43 4.72 3.22
CA TYR A 53 -19.07 3.33 3.47
C TYR A 53 -20.00 2.72 4.53
N SER A 54 -20.28 1.42 4.42
CA SER A 54 -21.12 0.70 5.39
C SER A 54 -20.23 -0.15 6.27
N ILE A 55 -20.31 0.06 7.58
CA ILE A 55 -19.47 -0.64 8.56
C ILE A 55 -19.69 -2.15 8.49
N LYS A 56 -18.58 -2.88 8.43
CA LYS A 56 -18.51 -4.34 8.48
C LYS A 56 -17.95 -4.80 9.81
N GLN A 57 -18.07 -6.10 10.06
CA GLN A 57 -17.56 -6.70 11.29
C GLN A 57 -16.04 -6.49 11.41
N GLY A 58 -15.61 -5.98 12.56
CA GLY A 58 -14.19 -5.72 12.86
C GLY A 58 -13.71 -4.34 12.41
N ASP A 59 -14.52 -3.54 11.73
CA ASP A 59 -14.16 -2.19 11.33
C ASP A 59 -14.06 -1.26 12.55
N ASN A 60 -13.06 -0.39 12.51
CA ASN A 60 -12.95 0.81 13.33
C ASN A 60 -12.25 1.90 12.51
N PHE A 61 -12.30 3.15 12.95
CA PHE A 61 -11.76 4.27 12.17
C PHE A 61 -10.24 4.14 11.91
N PHE A 62 -9.49 3.52 12.83
CA PHE A 62 -8.06 3.31 12.64
C PHE A 62 -7.77 2.29 11.54
N ILE A 63 -8.38 1.10 11.63
CA ILE A 63 -8.25 0.02 10.63
C ILE A 63 -8.73 0.50 9.26
N LEU A 64 -9.88 1.19 9.21
CA LEU A 64 -10.39 1.74 7.96
C LEU A 64 -9.37 2.70 7.34
N SER A 65 -8.82 3.64 8.12
CA SER A 65 -7.88 4.63 7.58
C SER A 65 -6.58 4.05 7.05
N ILE A 66 -5.96 3.11 7.77
CA ILE A 66 -4.62 2.60 7.45
C ILE A 66 -4.68 1.38 6.54
N THR A 67 -5.63 0.47 6.75
CA THR A 67 -5.69 -0.80 6.03
C THR A 67 -6.65 -0.73 4.85
N SER A 68 -7.91 -0.33 5.07
CA SER A 68 -8.93 -0.35 4.01
C SER A 68 -8.73 0.76 2.98
N TYR A 69 -8.37 1.96 3.44
CA TYR A 69 -8.10 3.13 2.59
C TYR A 69 -6.62 3.45 2.44
N GLN A 70 -5.73 2.59 2.96
CA GLN A 70 -4.28 2.63 2.69
C GLN A 70 -3.63 4.01 2.91
N ASN A 71 -4.00 4.74 3.97
CA ASN A 71 -3.52 6.10 4.28
C ASN A 71 -3.94 7.21 3.29
N LEU A 72 -4.96 6.98 2.46
CA LEU A 72 -5.63 8.03 1.66
C LEU A 72 -6.53 8.95 2.49
N THR A 73 -6.68 8.64 3.78
CA THR A 73 -7.34 9.42 4.82
C THR A 73 -6.63 9.13 6.14
N ASN A 74 -7.07 9.72 7.26
CA ASN A 74 -6.52 9.40 8.58
C ASN A 74 -7.62 9.25 9.63
N TYR A 75 -7.24 8.67 10.77
CA TYR A 75 -8.13 8.47 11.91
C TYR A 75 -8.80 9.76 12.43
N LEU A 76 -8.06 10.88 12.43
CA LEU A 76 -8.58 12.15 12.93
C LEU A 76 -9.69 12.70 12.03
N GLU A 77 -9.52 12.64 10.72
CA GLU A 77 -10.54 13.08 9.78
C GLU A 77 -11.79 12.18 9.84
N PHE A 78 -11.62 10.87 10.00
CA PHE A 78 -12.75 9.98 10.27
C PHE A 78 -13.57 10.42 11.47
N LYS A 79 -12.92 10.79 12.59
CA LYS A 79 -13.62 11.32 13.77
C LYS A 79 -14.32 12.65 13.48
N ASN A 80 -13.65 13.56 12.79
CA ASN A 80 -14.19 14.89 12.49
C ASN A 80 -15.42 14.82 11.58
N PHE A 81 -15.42 13.91 10.60
CA PHE A 81 -16.53 13.71 9.67
C PHE A 81 -17.67 12.87 10.25
N ASN A 82 -17.44 12.16 11.36
CA ASN A 82 -18.43 11.31 12.01
C ASN A 82 -18.48 11.57 13.53
N PRO A 83 -18.78 12.82 13.97
CA PRO A 83 -18.63 13.22 15.38
C PRO A 83 -19.57 12.51 16.34
N ASN A 84 -20.66 11.92 15.84
CA ASN A 84 -21.68 11.25 16.64
C ASN A 84 -21.44 9.74 16.77
N LEU A 85 -20.35 9.20 16.21
CA LEU A 85 -20.05 7.77 16.22
C LEU A 85 -18.85 7.46 17.12
N SER A 86 -18.91 6.32 17.80
CA SER A 86 -17.76 5.80 18.53
C SER A 86 -16.68 5.34 17.54
N PRO A 87 -15.43 5.81 17.64
CA PRO A 87 -14.38 5.46 16.68
C PRO A 87 -13.98 3.97 16.68
N THR A 88 -14.31 3.24 17.76
CA THR A 88 -13.90 1.84 17.99
C THR A 88 -15.07 0.86 18.04
N LEU A 89 -16.26 1.32 18.46
CA LEU A 89 -17.47 0.49 18.57
C LEU A 89 -18.49 0.96 17.56
N LEU A 90 -18.34 0.47 16.32
CA LEU A 90 -19.20 0.83 15.20
C LEU A 90 -20.25 -0.26 14.97
N PRO A 91 -21.55 0.05 15.05
CA PRO A 91 -22.59 -0.93 14.72
C PRO A 91 -22.52 -1.33 13.24
N LEU A 92 -22.84 -2.60 12.94
CA LEU A 92 -22.88 -3.09 11.56
C LEU A 92 -23.85 -2.27 10.70
N ASP A 93 -23.52 -2.15 9.41
CA ASP A 93 -24.29 -1.45 8.38
C ASP A 93 -24.48 0.06 8.60
N THR A 94 -23.96 0.61 9.71
CA THR A 94 -23.88 2.06 9.92
C THR A 94 -23.17 2.71 8.74
N LYS A 95 -23.79 3.73 8.15
CA LYS A 95 -23.17 4.51 7.08
C LYS A 95 -22.23 5.55 7.71
N VAL A 96 -20.97 5.53 7.30
CA VAL A 96 -19.96 6.51 7.70
C VAL A 96 -19.49 7.31 6.50
N SER A 97 -19.14 8.57 6.75
CA SER A 97 -18.47 9.41 5.77
C SER A 97 -16.97 9.16 5.84
N VAL A 98 -16.38 8.79 4.70
CA VAL A 98 -14.94 8.61 4.55
C VAL A 98 -14.37 9.83 3.83
N PRO A 99 -13.61 10.69 4.52
CA PRO A 99 -13.01 11.88 3.94
C PRO A 99 -11.66 11.55 3.33
N LEU A 100 -11.64 11.24 2.03
CA LEU A 100 -10.38 11.03 1.31
C LEU A 100 -9.69 12.36 1.07
N PHE A 101 -8.38 12.41 1.33
CA PHE A 101 -7.56 13.56 0.97
C PHE A 101 -7.58 13.76 -0.54
N CYS A 102 -7.80 15.01 -0.94
CA CYS A 102 -7.70 15.45 -2.32
C CYS A 102 -7.49 16.96 -2.35
N LYS A 103 -7.21 17.50 -3.53
CA LYS A 103 -7.13 18.95 -3.74
C LYS A 103 -7.58 19.31 -5.14
N CYS A 104 -8.15 20.50 -5.30
CA CYS A 104 -8.48 21.04 -6.61
C CYS A 104 -7.28 21.82 -7.17
N PRO A 105 -6.99 21.71 -8.48
CA PRO A 105 -5.98 22.54 -9.12
C PRO A 105 -6.25 24.03 -8.87
N SER A 106 -5.22 24.77 -8.47
CA SER A 106 -5.27 26.23 -8.36
C SER A 106 -5.41 26.88 -9.75
N LYS A 107 -5.85 28.14 -9.80
CA LYS A 107 -5.91 28.91 -11.05
C LYS A 107 -4.56 28.94 -11.80
N ASN A 108 -3.46 29.06 -11.06
CA ASN A 108 -2.11 29.04 -11.65
C ASN A 108 -1.78 27.68 -12.27
N GLN A 109 -2.14 26.58 -11.60
CA GLN A 109 -1.95 25.22 -12.13
C GLN A 109 -2.80 24.97 -13.36
N LEU A 110 -4.06 25.42 -13.37
CA LEU A 110 -4.93 25.34 -14.54
C LEU A 110 -4.35 26.11 -15.74
N ASN A 111 -3.78 27.30 -15.51
CA ASN A 111 -3.10 28.08 -16.55
C ASN A 111 -1.87 27.36 -17.12
N LYS A 112 -1.19 26.53 -16.32
CA LYS A 112 -0.10 25.64 -16.75
C LYS A 112 -0.60 24.33 -17.39
N GLY A 113 -1.92 24.15 -17.51
CA GLY A 113 -2.54 22.96 -18.10
C GLY A 113 -2.66 21.75 -17.16
N ILE A 114 -2.36 21.89 -15.86
CA ILE A 114 -2.59 20.83 -14.87
C ILE A 114 -4.10 20.67 -14.69
N LYS A 115 -4.60 19.45 -14.96
CA LYS A 115 -6.04 19.13 -14.90
C LYS A 115 -6.40 18.33 -13.67
N TYR A 116 -5.46 17.56 -13.13
CA TYR A 116 -5.70 16.65 -12.01
C TYR A 116 -4.57 16.77 -10.98
N LEU A 117 -4.94 16.62 -9.70
CA LEU A 117 -4.01 16.41 -8.59
C LEU A 117 -4.26 15.00 -8.04
N ILE A 118 -3.35 14.06 -8.29
CA ILE A 118 -3.46 12.69 -7.82
C ILE A 118 -2.96 12.65 -6.38
N THR A 119 -3.79 12.15 -5.46
CA THR A 119 -3.34 11.84 -4.11
C THR A 119 -2.68 10.48 -4.10
N TYR A 120 -1.40 10.43 -3.76
CA TYR A 120 -0.58 9.23 -3.79
C TYR A 120 0.10 9.03 -2.44
N VAL A 121 0.03 7.82 -1.89
CA VAL A 121 0.68 7.49 -0.63
C VAL A 121 2.10 7.06 -0.91
N TRP A 122 3.07 7.83 -0.40
CA TRP A 122 4.48 7.61 -0.66
C TRP A 122 4.96 6.28 -0.05
N GLN A 123 5.70 5.50 -0.83
CA GLN A 123 6.25 4.20 -0.46
C GLN A 123 7.73 4.30 -0.07
N ASP A 124 8.26 3.30 0.64
CA ASP A 124 9.64 3.31 1.17
C ASP A 124 10.73 3.52 0.12
N ASN A 125 10.52 3.03 -1.11
CA ASN A 125 11.49 3.10 -2.20
C ASN A 125 11.17 4.19 -3.23
N ASP A 126 10.20 5.06 -2.94
CA ASP A 126 9.84 6.15 -3.84
C ASP A 126 10.87 7.27 -3.78
N ASN A 127 11.13 7.86 -4.94
CA ASN A 127 11.80 9.15 -5.07
C ASN A 127 11.07 9.99 -6.12
N VAL A 128 11.35 11.30 -6.12
CA VAL A 128 10.66 12.26 -7.00
C VAL A 128 10.81 11.88 -8.47
N THR A 129 11.97 11.41 -8.90
CA THR A 129 12.21 10.99 -10.29
C THR A 129 11.38 9.77 -10.69
N LEU A 130 11.35 8.72 -9.86
CA LEU A 130 10.59 7.51 -10.12
C LEU A 130 9.08 7.79 -10.14
N VAL A 131 8.58 8.54 -9.16
CA VAL A 131 7.15 8.85 -9.04
C VAL A 131 6.70 9.80 -10.15
N SER A 132 7.48 10.85 -10.45
CA SER A 132 7.15 11.76 -11.56
C SER A 132 7.10 11.04 -12.90
N SER A 133 8.07 10.17 -13.18
CA SER A 133 8.07 9.34 -14.39
C SER A 133 6.85 8.42 -14.45
N LYS A 134 6.54 7.73 -13.33
CA LYS A 134 5.38 6.82 -13.21
C LYS A 134 4.06 7.48 -13.58
N PHE A 135 3.87 8.75 -13.21
CA PHE A 135 2.63 9.49 -13.48
C PHE A 135 2.71 10.46 -14.66
N GLY A 136 3.87 10.58 -15.32
CA GLY A 136 4.09 11.61 -16.35
C GLY A 136 3.97 13.04 -15.80
N ALA A 137 4.36 13.26 -14.55
CA ALA A 137 4.28 14.55 -13.86
C ALA A 137 5.60 15.35 -13.98
N SER A 138 5.52 16.66 -13.84
CA SER A 138 6.71 17.52 -13.72
C SER A 138 7.29 17.44 -12.31
N GLN A 139 8.58 17.12 -12.19
CA GLN A 139 9.27 17.11 -10.90
C GLN A 139 9.22 18.47 -10.19
N VAL A 140 9.35 19.57 -10.95
CA VAL A 140 9.30 20.93 -10.42
C VAL A 140 7.93 21.24 -9.84
N GLU A 141 6.86 20.90 -10.56
CA GLU A 141 5.48 21.12 -10.06
C GLU A 141 5.15 20.20 -8.88
N MET A 142 5.64 18.95 -8.89
CA MET A 142 5.49 18.04 -7.74
C MET A 142 6.19 18.58 -6.49
N LEU A 143 7.42 19.08 -6.62
CA LEU A 143 8.15 19.68 -5.50
C LEU A 143 7.44 20.93 -4.99
N ALA A 144 7.01 21.81 -5.89
CA ALA A 144 6.29 23.03 -5.51
C ALA A 144 4.97 22.74 -4.80
N GLU A 145 4.21 21.74 -5.26
CA GLU A 145 2.91 21.38 -4.67
C GLU A 145 3.05 20.75 -3.27
N ASN A 146 4.16 20.05 -3.00
CA ASN A 146 4.41 19.34 -1.74
C ASN A 146 5.46 20.03 -0.85
N ASN A 147 5.62 21.36 -0.98
CA ASN A 147 6.54 22.16 -0.17
C ASN A 147 7.99 21.61 -0.16
N HIS A 148 8.44 21.05 -1.28
CA HIS A 148 9.77 20.47 -1.48
C HIS A 148 10.19 19.35 -0.51
N ASN A 149 9.26 18.76 0.26
CA ASN A 149 9.61 17.80 1.31
C ASN A 149 9.05 16.40 1.03
N PHE A 150 9.93 15.52 0.56
CA PHE A 150 9.64 14.08 0.42
C PHE A 150 10.42 13.20 1.41
N THR A 151 11.34 13.78 2.20
CA THR A 151 12.28 13.03 3.07
C THR A 151 11.60 12.34 4.25
N ALA A 152 10.39 12.76 4.64
CA ALA A 152 9.58 12.13 5.67
C ALA A 152 8.14 11.84 5.19
N SER A 153 7.99 11.42 3.94
CA SER A 153 6.67 11.20 3.32
C SER A 153 6.18 9.76 3.36
N THR A 154 6.99 8.77 3.74
CA THR A 154 6.57 7.36 3.82
C THR A 154 5.22 7.21 4.54
N ASN A 155 4.29 6.48 3.92
CA ASN A 155 2.92 6.27 4.41
C ASN A 155 2.08 7.55 4.55
N ARG A 156 2.52 8.67 3.97
CA ARG A 156 1.77 9.93 3.89
C ARG A 156 1.37 10.19 2.46
N SER A 157 0.19 10.79 2.32
CA SER A 157 -0.34 11.25 1.05
C SER A 157 0.41 12.50 0.56
N VAL A 158 0.86 12.46 -0.68
CA VAL A 158 1.40 13.58 -1.45
C VAL A 158 0.51 13.86 -2.66
N LEU A 159 0.60 15.05 -3.22
CA LEU A 159 -0.16 15.47 -4.38
C LEU A 159 0.70 15.47 -5.64
N ILE A 160 0.23 14.85 -6.70
CA ILE A 160 0.96 14.71 -7.97
C ILE A 160 0.20 15.47 -9.06
N PRO A 161 0.68 16.66 -9.45
CA PRO A 161 0.03 17.44 -10.50
C PRO A 161 0.28 16.84 -11.89
N VAL A 162 -0.80 16.57 -12.62
CA VAL A 162 -0.73 16.01 -13.98
C VAL A 162 -1.64 16.77 -14.95
N THR A 163 -1.19 16.89 -16.19
CA THR A 163 -1.91 17.59 -17.28
C THR A 163 -2.94 16.71 -17.99
N SER A 164 -2.81 15.39 -17.85
CA SER A 164 -3.74 14.38 -18.36
C SER A 164 -3.79 13.19 -17.41
N LEU A 165 -4.77 12.30 -17.61
CA LEU A 165 -4.81 11.02 -16.89
C LEU A 165 -3.54 10.22 -17.24
N PRO A 166 -2.76 9.76 -16.25
CA PRO A 166 -1.55 8.97 -16.51
C PRO A 166 -1.89 7.65 -17.19
N LYS A 167 -0.98 7.18 -18.03
CA LYS A 167 -1.02 5.80 -18.56
C LYS A 167 -0.21 4.92 -17.62
N LEU A 168 -0.87 4.19 -16.74
CA LEU A 168 -0.20 3.28 -15.82
C LEU A 168 0.17 1.99 -16.52
N ASP A 169 1.41 1.55 -16.33
CA ASP A 169 1.86 0.23 -16.75
C ASP A 169 1.24 -0.84 -15.85
N GLN A 170 0.16 -1.45 -16.33
CA GLN A 170 -0.54 -2.50 -15.59
C GLN A 170 0.22 -3.82 -15.72
N PRO A 171 0.50 -4.53 -14.61
CA PRO A 171 1.21 -5.79 -14.66
C PRO A 171 0.43 -6.82 -15.49
N SER A 172 1.16 -7.63 -16.26
CA SER A 172 0.55 -8.75 -16.98
C SER A 172 0.13 -9.83 -15.98
N SER A 173 -1.06 -10.38 -16.16
CA SER A 173 -1.55 -11.50 -15.33
C SER A 173 -0.82 -12.81 -15.66
N ASN A 174 0.02 -12.82 -16.71
CA ASN A 174 0.81 -13.97 -17.11
C ASN A 174 1.98 -14.16 -16.12
N GLY A 175 1.65 -14.82 -15.01
CA GLY A 175 2.57 -15.66 -14.26
C GLY A 175 3.79 -14.96 -13.67
N ARG A 176 3.59 -14.03 -12.73
CA ARG A 176 4.65 -13.74 -11.76
C ARG A 176 4.76 -14.93 -10.80
N LYS A 177 5.52 -15.96 -11.17
CA LYS A 177 6.10 -16.91 -10.21
C LYS A 177 7.17 -16.17 -9.39
N SER A 178 6.77 -15.27 -8.51
CA SER A 178 7.67 -14.62 -7.56
C SER A 178 7.26 -15.05 -6.15
N SER A 179 8.01 -16.00 -5.61
CA SER A 179 8.13 -16.37 -4.17
C SER A 179 8.79 -17.76 -3.99
N SER A 180 8.87 -18.59 -5.05
CA SER A 180 9.49 -19.93 -4.93
C SER A 180 10.99 -19.91 -4.61
N GLN A 181 11.74 -18.89 -5.03
CA GLN A 181 13.19 -18.84 -4.80
C GLN A 181 13.54 -18.56 -3.33
N ASN A 182 12.81 -17.67 -2.66
CA ASN A 182 13.03 -17.39 -1.24
C ASN A 182 12.59 -18.57 -0.37
N LEU A 183 11.47 -19.25 -0.71
CA LEU A 183 11.02 -20.43 0.02
C LEU A 183 11.99 -21.61 -0.10
N ALA A 184 12.50 -21.88 -1.31
CA ALA A 184 13.47 -22.95 -1.54
C ALA A 184 14.81 -22.68 -0.82
N LEU A 185 15.24 -21.42 -0.77
CA LEU A 185 16.46 -21.02 -0.07
C LEU A 185 16.31 -21.12 1.46
N ILE A 186 15.14 -20.75 2.00
CA ILE A 186 14.81 -20.92 3.42
C ILE A 186 14.74 -22.41 3.82
N ILE A 187 14.07 -23.25 3.01
CA ILE A 187 13.99 -24.69 3.25
C ILE A 187 15.39 -25.33 3.17
N GLY A 188 16.22 -24.91 2.21
CA GLY A 188 17.60 -25.39 2.06
C GLY A 188 18.48 -25.08 3.28
N ILE A 189 18.40 -23.85 3.80
CA ILE A 189 19.16 -23.44 4.99
C ILE A 189 18.72 -24.23 6.23
N SER A 190 17.41 -24.40 6.44
CA SER A 190 16.88 -25.11 7.62
C SER A 190 17.27 -26.59 7.67
N LEU A 191 17.26 -27.27 6.53
CA LEU A 191 17.65 -28.69 6.45
C LEU A 191 19.16 -28.86 6.61
N GLY A 192 19.96 -27.96 6.02
CA GLY A 192 21.42 -27.97 6.15
C GLY A 192 21.88 -27.75 7.59
N SER A 193 21.27 -26.80 8.32
CA SER A 193 21.61 -26.52 9.71
C SER A 193 21.31 -27.70 10.63
N ALA A 194 20.16 -28.36 10.47
CA ALA A 194 19.80 -29.51 11.28
C ALA A 194 20.75 -30.70 11.07
N PHE A 195 21.11 -30.98 9.82
CA PHE A 195 22.05 -32.05 9.49
C PHE A 195 23.46 -31.77 10.05
N PHE A 196 23.95 -30.54 9.92
CA PHE A 196 25.26 -30.17 10.43
C PHE A 196 25.36 -30.28 11.95
N ILE A 197 24.31 -29.85 12.67
CA ILE A 197 24.24 -30.01 14.14
C ILE A 197 24.23 -31.50 14.53
N LEU A 198 23.48 -32.34 13.83
CA LEU A 198 23.44 -33.78 14.11
C LEU A 198 24.83 -34.44 13.93
N VAL A 199 25.54 -34.11 12.85
CA VAL A 199 26.89 -34.66 12.60
C VAL A 199 27.90 -34.16 13.64
N LEU A 200 27.83 -32.88 14.05
CA LEU A 200 28.69 -32.35 15.10
C LEU A 200 28.42 -33.02 16.45
N THR A 201 27.17 -33.23 16.83
CA THR A 201 26.84 -33.91 18.09
C THR A 201 27.31 -35.35 18.10
N LEU A 202 27.10 -36.11 17.01
CA LEU A 202 27.56 -37.50 16.89
C LEU A 202 29.09 -37.59 16.92
N SER A 203 29.79 -36.69 16.25
CA SER A 203 31.26 -36.67 16.25
C SER A 203 31.84 -36.31 17.63
N LEU A 204 31.24 -35.35 18.34
CA LEU A 204 31.62 -35.03 19.73
C LEU A 204 31.37 -36.21 20.67
N VAL A 205 30.22 -36.88 20.57
CA VAL A 205 29.91 -38.09 21.34
C VAL A 205 30.90 -39.20 21.03
N TYR A 206 31.22 -39.42 19.75
CA TYR A 206 32.20 -40.42 19.33
C TYR A 206 33.59 -40.14 19.93
N VAL A 207 34.07 -38.90 19.85
CA VAL A 207 35.35 -38.50 20.45
C VAL A 207 35.32 -38.64 21.97
N TYR A 208 34.22 -38.27 22.62
CA TYR A 208 34.05 -38.44 24.06
C TYR A 208 34.11 -39.93 24.47
N CYS A 209 33.39 -40.81 23.76
CA CYS A 209 33.42 -42.24 23.99
C CYS A 209 34.82 -42.84 23.77
N LEU A 210 35.55 -42.39 22.75
CA LEU A 210 36.95 -42.80 22.54
C LEU A 210 37.86 -42.36 23.69
N LYS A 211 37.70 -41.12 24.18
CA LYS A 211 38.47 -40.60 25.31
C LYS A 211 38.18 -41.37 26.60
N MET A 212 36.90 -41.62 26.89
CA MET A 212 36.45 -42.47 28.01
C MET A 212 37.01 -43.90 27.93
N LYS A 213 36.98 -44.53 26.74
CA LYS A 213 37.59 -45.86 26.54
C LYS A 213 39.10 -45.87 26.74
N ARG A 214 39.80 -44.80 26.39
CA ARG A 214 41.25 -44.67 26.64
C ARG A 214 41.55 -44.50 28.12
N LEU A 215 40.77 -43.70 28.84
CA LEU A 215 40.89 -43.49 30.28
C LEU A 215 40.65 -44.80 31.06
N ASN A 216 39.60 -45.56 30.72
CA ASN A 216 39.31 -46.86 31.37
C ASN A 216 40.33 -47.97 31.05
N ARG A 217 41.19 -47.79 30.04
CA ARG A 217 42.30 -48.72 29.72
C ARG A 217 43.61 -48.36 30.42
N SER A 218 43.69 -47.20 31.07
CA SER A 218 44.91 -46.69 31.72
C SER A 218 44.85 -46.68 33.26
N THR A 219 43.78 -47.22 33.83
CA THR A 219 43.63 -47.68 35.22
C THR A 219 43.57 -49.19 35.25
#